data_AF-A0A7Y2WVC0-F1
#
_entry.id   AF-A0A7Y2WVC0-F1
#
_cell.length_a   1.000
_cell.length_b   1.000
_cell.length_c   1.000
_cell.angle_alpha   90.00
_cell.angle_beta   90.00
_cell.angle_gamma   90.00
#
_symmetry.space_group_name_H-M   'P 1'
#
loop_
_entity.id
_entity.type
_entity.pdbx_description
1 polymer ?
#
loop_
_entity_poly.entity_id
_entity_poly.type
_entity_poly.pdbx_seq_one_letter_code
_entity_poly.pdbx_strand_id
1 'polypeptide(L)'
;MQILGIMLGIMLLAACGPSPAKLSINEPWARAAAMTGASASGGNMGNSGTMSGTTGMGNSGAMSGTMDMGGTDTAPSGGTSAAYMVIANTGGTADALIKAESDVADSVELHTMTMQDNVMKMTPVEKIDIPANGQAELKPGSFHVMLIGLRHDLNDGDIVKLTLTFQNSGTMQVEAPVRKP
;
A
#
# COMPACT_ATOMS: atom_id res chain seq x y z
N MET A 1 -51.34 -13.34 -43.82
CA MET A 1 -50.98 -12.90 -42.46
C MET A 1 -49.48 -13.14 -42.31
N GLN A 2 -48.64 -12.15 -42.64
CA GLN A 2 -48.01 -11.20 -41.69
C GLN A 2 -46.77 -11.86 -41.02
N ILE A 3 -45.52 -11.40 -41.04
CA ILE A 3 -44.79 -10.13 -41.34
C ILE A 3 -43.31 -10.59 -41.54
N LEU A 4 -42.66 -10.36 -42.69
CA LEU A 4 -41.71 -9.26 -42.96
C LEU A 4 -40.67 -8.96 -41.84
N GLY A 5 -39.57 -9.72 -41.79
CA GLY A 5 -38.38 -9.41 -40.98
C GLY A 5 -37.27 -8.81 -41.84
N ILE A 6 -37.39 -7.52 -42.13
CA ILE A 6 -36.39 -6.68 -42.81
C ILE A 6 -35.34 -6.20 -41.79
N MET A 7 -34.08 -6.13 -42.24
CA MET A 7 -32.98 -5.33 -41.68
C MET A 7 -32.51 -5.63 -40.25
N LEU A 8 -31.24 -6.00 -40.11
CA LEU A 8 -30.15 -5.01 -40.03
C LEU A 8 -28.82 -5.75 -40.12
N GLY A 9 -28.12 -5.58 -41.24
CA GLY A 9 -26.71 -5.92 -41.32
C GLY A 9 -25.95 -5.03 -40.36
N ILE A 10 -25.60 -5.55 -39.19
CA ILE A 10 -24.57 -4.95 -38.34
C ILE A 10 -23.26 -5.20 -39.07
N MET A 11 -22.93 -4.21 -39.90
CA MET A 11 -21.58 -3.85 -40.25
C MET A 11 -20.81 -3.76 -38.94
N LEU A 12 -20.13 -4.85 -38.57
CA LEU A 12 -19.12 -4.85 -37.53
C LEU A 12 -18.00 -3.96 -38.09
N LEU A 13 -18.17 -2.66 -37.87
CA LEU A 13 -17.08 -1.70 -37.91
C LEU A 13 -16.06 -2.29 -36.94
N ALA A 14 -15.01 -2.90 -37.48
CA ALA A 14 -13.81 -3.18 -36.72
C ALA A 14 -13.37 -1.81 -36.23
N ALA A 15 -13.79 -1.48 -35.00
CA ALA A 15 -13.20 -0.42 -34.25
C ALA A 15 -11.73 -0.80 -34.18
N CYS A 16 -10.93 -0.18 -35.04
CA CYS A 16 -9.55 0.13 -34.71
C CYS A 16 -9.58 1.15 -33.57
N GLY A 17 -10.23 0.79 -32.45
CA GLY A 17 -10.02 1.42 -31.18
C GLY A 17 -8.63 1.02 -30.72
N PRO A 18 -7.91 1.90 -30.00
CA PRO A 18 -6.66 1.49 -29.36
C PRO A 18 -6.94 0.21 -28.58
N SER A 19 -6.24 -0.88 -28.92
CA SER A 19 -6.35 -2.13 -28.18
C SER A 19 -6.21 -1.80 -26.69
N PRO A 20 -7.07 -2.35 -25.81
CA PRO A 20 -6.93 -2.13 -24.38
C PRO A 20 -5.49 -2.44 -24.01
N ALA A 21 -4.81 -1.49 -23.37
CA ALA A 21 -3.39 -1.65 -23.08
C ALA A 21 -3.24 -2.96 -22.32
N LYS A 22 -2.40 -3.84 -22.86
CA LYS A 22 -2.23 -5.20 -22.34
C LYS A 22 -1.23 -5.11 -21.20
N LEU A 23 -1.73 -4.59 -20.08
CA LEU A 23 -0.99 -4.44 -18.85
C LEU A 23 -0.83 -5.80 -18.18
N SER A 24 0.35 -6.06 -17.66
CA SER A 24 0.70 -7.28 -16.92
C SER A 24 1.43 -6.87 -15.66
N ILE A 25 1.03 -7.45 -14.53
CA ILE A 25 1.57 -7.10 -13.22
C ILE A 25 2.42 -8.28 -12.77
N ASN A 26 3.72 -8.05 -12.73
CA ASN A 26 4.71 -9.05 -12.45
C ASN A 26 5.24 -8.87 -11.03
N GLU A 27 5.41 -10.00 -10.33
CA GLU A 27 5.99 -10.07 -8.99
C GLU A 27 5.43 -9.02 -8.01
N PRO A 28 4.11 -8.92 -7.83
CA PRO A 28 3.58 -8.06 -6.79
C PRO A 28 3.98 -8.59 -5.42
N TRP A 29 4.48 -7.73 -4.54
CA TRP A 29 4.76 -8.07 -3.15
C TRP A 29 4.69 -6.82 -2.27
N ALA A 30 4.30 -7.00 -1.02
CA ALA A 30 4.28 -5.92 -0.03
C ALA A 30 5.35 -6.17 1.04
N ARG A 31 5.91 -5.09 1.60
CA ARG A 31 6.80 -5.24 2.76
C ARG A 31 5.97 -5.61 3.99
N ALA A 32 6.50 -6.52 4.79
CA ALA A 32 5.99 -6.72 6.14
C ALA A 32 6.06 -5.40 6.92
N ALA A 33 4.98 -5.07 7.61
CA ALA A 33 4.89 -3.87 8.43
C ALA A 33 4.17 -4.23 9.71
N ALA A 34 4.87 -4.07 10.83
CA ALA A 34 4.27 -4.14 12.14
C ALA A 34 3.72 -2.75 12.49
N MET A 35 2.55 -2.70 13.12
CA MET A 35 2.08 -1.53 13.81
C MET A 35 3.19 -1.04 14.76
N THR A 36 3.63 0.21 14.59
CA THR A 36 4.54 0.87 15.53
C THR A 36 3.77 1.25 16.80
N GLY A 37 3.26 0.21 17.48
CA GLY A 37 2.60 0.23 18.78
C GLY A 37 3.15 -0.85 19.72
N ALA A 38 4.11 -1.67 19.27
CA ALA A 38 4.93 -2.45 20.18
C ALA A 38 6.13 -1.60 20.62
N SER A 39 5.98 -0.95 21.77
CA SER A 39 7.07 -0.99 22.74
C SER A 39 7.54 -2.44 22.75
N ALA A 40 8.73 -2.69 22.20
CA ALA A 40 9.45 -3.91 22.47
C ALA A 40 9.75 -3.90 23.96
N SER A 41 8.76 -4.28 24.77
CA SER A 41 8.97 -5.00 26.00
C SER A 41 9.57 -6.34 25.57
N GLY A 42 10.85 -6.31 25.22
CA GLY A 42 11.71 -7.46 25.13
C GLY A 42 11.94 -7.96 26.54
N GLY A 43 10.96 -8.67 27.08
CA GLY A 43 11.11 -9.45 28.29
C GLY A 43 12.11 -10.58 28.07
N ASN A 44 13.26 -10.42 28.75
CA ASN A 44 14.00 -11.45 29.50
C ASN A 44 14.98 -12.40 28.77
N MET A 45 16.27 -12.19 29.06
CA MET A 45 17.29 -13.14 29.56
C MET A 45 18.53 -12.27 29.83
N GLY A 46 18.98 -11.97 31.06
CA GLY A 46 19.39 -12.86 32.13
C GLY A 46 20.90 -12.64 32.38
N ASN A 47 21.25 -12.23 33.61
CA ASN A 47 22.59 -12.14 34.21
C ASN A 47 23.43 -10.85 34.00
N SER A 48 23.50 -9.99 35.03
CA SER A 48 24.68 -9.88 35.92
C SER A 48 24.62 -8.59 36.76
N GLY A 49 24.70 -8.74 38.09
CA GLY A 49 25.51 -7.87 38.93
C GLY A 49 25.01 -6.48 39.33
N THR A 50 24.64 -6.37 40.62
CA THR A 50 25.02 -5.29 41.56
C THR A 50 24.36 -3.89 41.46
N MET A 51 23.62 -3.53 42.51
CA MET A 51 23.83 -2.39 43.44
C MET A 51 22.48 -2.12 44.17
N SER A 52 22.26 -2.60 45.40
CA SER A 52 22.69 -2.00 46.68
C SER A 52 22.30 -0.52 46.84
N GLY A 53 21.28 -0.23 47.66
CA GLY A 53 21.26 1.01 48.44
C GLY A 53 19.94 1.80 48.55
N THR A 54 19.26 1.60 49.70
CA THR A 54 18.65 2.64 50.58
C THR A 54 17.35 3.36 50.19
N THR A 55 16.30 3.00 50.93
CA THR A 55 15.43 3.83 51.80
C THR A 55 14.91 5.19 51.32
N GLY A 56 13.58 5.35 51.31
CA GLY A 56 12.91 6.64 51.41
C GLY A 56 11.38 6.56 51.37
N MET A 57 10.73 6.57 52.54
CA MET A 57 9.28 6.75 52.72
C MET A 57 8.85 8.18 52.38
N GLY A 58 7.67 8.36 51.77
CA GLY A 58 7.05 9.67 51.58
C GLY A 58 5.65 9.59 50.98
N ASN A 59 4.65 9.36 51.83
CA ASN A 59 3.22 9.44 51.50
C ASN A 59 2.78 10.91 51.43
N SER A 60 2.21 11.32 50.29
CA SER A 60 1.32 12.48 50.19
C SER A 60 0.35 12.23 49.04
N GLY A 61 -0.94 12.33 49.35
CA GLY A 61 -2.02 11.78 48.54
C GLY A 61 -2.14 12.39 47.14
N ALA A 62 -2.43 11.51 46.19
CA ALA A 62 -3.26 11.83 45.05
C ALA A 62 -4.47 10.91 45.13
N MET A 63 -5.64 11.53 45.23
CA MET A 63 -6.92 10.86 45.35
C MET A 63 -7.09 9.84 44.22
N SER A 64 -7.55 8.66 44.63
CA SER A 64 -8.26 7.69 43.81
C SER A 64 -9.43 8.39 43.10
N GLY A 65 -9.15 8.90 41.90
CA GLY A 65 -10.12 9.40 40.95
C GLY A 65 -10.04 8.55 39.70
N THR A 66 -10.56 7.33 39.78
CA THR A 66 -11.03 6.59 38.60
C THR A 66 -12.22 7.36 38.02
N MET A 67 -11.94 8.46 37.32
CA MET A 67 -12.86 9.00 36.32
C MET A 67 -12.47 8.38 34.99
N ASP A 68 -13.08 7.23 34.75
CA ASP A 68 -13.47 6.77 33.42
C ASP A 68 -14.23 7.90 32.72
N MET A 69 -13.62 8.53 31.73
CA MET A 69 -14.27 9.47 30.81
C MET A 69 -13.41 9.63 29.56
N GLY A 70 -13.78 8.87 28.52
CA GLY A 70 -13.74 9.38 27.14
C GLY A 70 -12.39 9.46 26.47
N GLY A 71 -11.84 8.30 26.11
CA GLY A 71 -10.75 8.21 25.16
C GLY A 71 -10.49 6.75 24.81
N THR A 72 -11.22 6.20 23.85
CA THR A 72 -10.60 5.24 22.94
C THR A 72 -9.52 6.00 22.17
N ASP A 73 -8.43 6.36 22.85
CA ASP A 73 -7.14 6.68 22.25
C ASP A 73 -6.52 5.35 21.79
N THR A 74 -7.29 4.54 21.08
CA THR A 74 -6.75 3.87 19.90
C THR A 74 -6.33 4.99 18.96
N ALA A 75 -5.19 5.61 19.25
CA ALA A 75 -4.38 6.19 18.21
C ALA A 75 -4.33 5.11 17.11
N PRO A 76 -4.68 5.42 15.85
CA PRO A 76 -4.55 4.43 14.78
C PRO A 76 -3.14 3.88 14.88
N SER A 77 -3.03 2.59 15.12
CA SER A 77 -1.77 1.90 15.39
C SER A 77 -0.81 1.96 14.18
N GLY A 78 -1.28 2.55 13.06
CA GLY A 78 -0.54 3.59 12.34
C GLY A 78 0.67 3.10 11.56
N GLY A 79 0.85 1.78 11.47
CA GLY A 79 1.92 1.17 10.70
C GLY A 79 1.84 1.64 9.24
N THR A 80 3.01 1.73 8.60
CA THR A 80 3.11 2.03 7.17
C THR A 80 3.74 0.88 6.42
N SER A 81 3.04 0.38 5.40
CA SER A 81 3.62 -0.58 4.46
C SER A 81 3.91 0.09 3.12
N ALA A 82 4.66 -0.61 2.29
CA ALA A 82 4.90 -0.25 0.91
C ALA A 82 4.74 -1.51 0.06
N ALA A 83 3.98 -1.37 -1.03
CA ALA A 83 3.85 -2.40 -2.04
C ALA A 83 4.69 -2.08 -3.27
N TYR A 84 5.27 -3.15 -3.80
CA TYR A 84 6.21 -3.17 -4.92
C TYR A 84 5.70 -4.15 -5.96
N MET A 85 5.88 -3.83 -7.22
CA MET A 85 5.41 -4.63 -8.36
C MET A 85 6.03 -4.09 -9.65
N VAL A 86 6.04 -4.90 -10.70
CA VAL A 86 6.44 -4.43 -12.03
C VAL A 86 5.22 -4.40 -12.92
N ILE A 87 4.88 -3.21 -13.43
CA ILE A 87 3.75 -3.03 -14.34
C ILE A 87 4.30 -2.96 -15.76
N ALA A 88 4.17 -4.05 -16.51
CA ALA A 88 4.58 -4.14 -17.90
C ALA A 88 3.40 -3.80 -18.82
N ASN A 89 3.61 -2.89 -19.77
CA ASN A 89 2.66 -2.56 -20.80
C ASN A 89 3.12 -3.13 -22.13
N THR A 90 2.50 -4.24 -22.53
CA THR A 90 2.73 -4.85 -23.84
C THR A 90 1.79 -4.31 -24.93
N GLY A 91 0.95 -3.32 -24.58
CA GLY A 91 0.08 -2.61 -25.51
C GLY A 91 0.81 -1.50 -26.28
N GLY A 92 0.26 -1.15 -27.44
CA GLY A 92 0.74 -0.04 -28.28
C GLY A 92 0.31 1.35 -27.79
N THR A 93 -0.32 1.46 -26.63
CA THR A 93 -0.85 2.71 -26.07
C THR A 93 -0.27 2.91 -24.67
N ALA A 94 0.25 4.10 -24.40
CA ALA A 94 0.75 4.45 -23.07
C ALA A 94 -0.40 4.49 -22.07
N ASP A 95 -0.13 4.11 -20.83
CA ASP A 95 -1.10 4.19 -19.73
C ASP A 95 -0.49 4.88 -18.52
N ALA A 96 -1.29 5.18 -17.51
CA ALA A 96 -0.81 5.75 -16.26
C ALA A 96 -1.58 5.15 -15.08
N LEU A 97 -0.87 4.73 -14.04
CA LEU A 97 -1.48 4.39 -12.77
C LEU A 97 -1.80 5.68 -12.03
N ILE A 98 -3.09 5.99 -11.85
CA ILE A 98 -3.56 7.25 -11.26
C ILE A 98 -4.07 7.09 -9.83
N LYS A 99 -4.35 5.86 -9.41
CA LYS A 99 -4.85 5.56 -8.07
C LYS A 99 -4.51 4.14 -7.67
N ALA A 100 -4.20 3.95 -6.40
CA ALA A 100 -4.14 2.65 -5.77
C ALA A 100 -5.03 2.68 -4.51
N GLU A 101 -5.71 1.58 -4.25
CA GLU A 101 -6.56 1.40 -3.08
C GLU A 101 -6.29 0.04 -2.46
N SER A 102 -6.51 -0.08 -1.16
CA SER A 102 -6.37 -1.34 -0.44
C SER A 102 -7.35 -1.35 0.73
N ASP A 103 -7.84 -2.53 1.08
CA ASP A 103 -8.70 -2.74 2.25
C ASP A 103 -7.91 -2.87 3.56
N VAL A 104 -6.59 -3.10 3.47
CA VAL A 104 -5.72 -3.30 4.63
C VAL A 104 -5.24 -1.99 5.27
N ALA A 105 -5.43 -0.85 4.59
CA ALA A 105 -4.92 0.46 5.00
C ALA A 105 -5.99 1.53 4.88
N ASP A 106 -5.92 2.56 5.74
CA ASP A 106 -6.85 3.69 5.71
C ASP A 106 -6.60 4.61 4.51
N SER A 107 -5.33 4.80 4.12
CA SER A 107 -4.94 5.60 2.97
C SER A 107 -3.86 4.90 2.14
N VAL A 108 -3.94 5.04 0.82
CA VAL A 108 -2.96 4.51 -0.11
C VAL A 108 -2.47 5.64 -1.03
N GLU A 109 -1.16 5.85 -1.07
CA GLU A 109 -0.53 6.93 -1.82
C GLU A 109 0.51 6.38 -2.79
N LEU A 110 0.70 7.07 -3.92
CA LEU A 110 1.74 6.75 -4.89
C LEU A 110 2.95 7.65 -4.62
N HIS A 111 4.10 7.06 -4.33
CA HIS A 111 5.32 7.81 -4.01
C HIS A 111 6.41 7.47 -5.01
N THR A 112 7.23 8.46 -5.35
CA THR A 112 8.46 8.28 -6.13
C THR A 112 9.67 8.68 -5.32
N MET A 113 10.80 8.03 -5.61
CA MET A 113 12.10 8.37 -5.05
C MET A 113 12.96 8.93 -6.18
N THR A 114 13.31 10.20 -6.07
CA THR A 114 14.20 10.86 -7.03
C THR A 114 15.47 11.29 -6.32
N MET A 115 16.63 10.95 -6.90
CA MET A 115 17.92 11.47 -6.47
C MET A 115 18.03 12.92 -6.95
N GLN A 116 18.00 13.86 -6.01
CA GLN A 116 18.23 15.27 -6.29
C GLN A 116 19.41 15.72 -5.44
N ASP A 117 20.47 16.22 -6.08
CA ASP A 117 21.66 16.73 -5.41
C ASP A 117 22.30 15.75 -4.41
N ASN A 118 22.37 14.47 -4.79
CA ASN A 118 22.91 13.39 -3.96
C ASN A 118 22.09 13.08 -2.69
N VAL A 119 20.87 13.63 -2.60
CA VAL A 119 19.88 13.37 -1.55
C VAL A 119 18.71 12.60 -2.15
N MET A 120 18.33 11.49 -1.51
CA MET A 120 17.14 10.71 -1.86
C MET A 120 15.90 11.45 -1.38
N LYS A 121 15.09 11.97 -2.31
CA LYS A 121 13.85 12.68 -1.99
C LYS A 121 12.65 11.79 -2.31
N MET A 122 11.85 11.46 -1.30
CA MET A 122 10.51 10.89 -1.50
C MET A 122 9.55 12.01 -1.87
N THR A 123 8.90 11.90 -3.02
CA THR A 123 7.90 12.88 -3.47
C THR A 123 6.61 12.12 -3.80
N PRO A 124 5.45 12.53 -3.25
CA PRO A 124 4.18 11.96 -3.67
C PRO A 124 3.91 12.32 -5.13
N VAL A 125 3.38 11.38 -5.90
CA VAL A 125 3.04 11.55 -7.30
C VAL A 125 1.54 11.28 -7.49
N GLU A 126 0.87 12.09 -8.29
CA GLU A 126 -0.54 11.86 -8.61
C GLU A 126 -0.72 10.68 -9.57
N LYS A 127 0.29 10.41 -10.39
CA LYS A 127 0.28 9.30 -11.34
C LYS A 127 1.67 8.75 -11.63
N ILE A 128 1.71 7.49 -12.05
CA ILE A 128 2.91 6.82 -12.56
C ILE A 128 2.66 6.50 -14.04
N ASP A 129 3.36 7.22 -14.93
CA ASP A 129 3.25 7.01 -16.37
C ASP A 129 3.95 5.70 -16.79
N ILE A 130 3.26 4.91 -17.61
CA ILE A 130 3.70 3.61 -18.13
C ILE A 130 3.74 3.70 -19.66
N PRO A 131 4.92 3.81 -20.28
CA PRO A 131 5.04 3.97 -21.72
C PRO A 131 4.49 2.75 -22.47
N ALA A 132 4.03 2.97 -23.71
CA ALA A 132 3.66 1.89 -24.63
C ALA A 132 4.85 0.98 -24.90
N ASN A 133 4.65 -0.34 -24.92
CA ASN A 133 5.72 -1.33 -25.05
C ASN A 133 6.86 -1.18 -24.02
N GLY A 134 6.55 -0.65 -22.83
CA GLY A 134 7.51 -0.44 -21.76
C GLY A 134 7.02 -0.95 -20.41
N GLN A 135 7.72 -0.58 -19.34
CA GLN A 135 7.36 -1.02 -17.98
C GLN A 135 7.64 0.08 -16.96
N ALA A 136 6.82 0.11 -15.90
CA ALA A 136 7.09 0.87 -14.70
C ALA A 136 7.46 -0.10 -13.57
N GLU A 137 8.66 0.07 -13.02
CA GLU A 137 9.15 -0.73 -11.91
C GLU A 137 8.87 -0.02 -10.58
N LEU A 138 7.99 -0.59 -9.78
CA LEU A 138 7.77 -0.15 -8.42
C LEU A 138 8.66 -1.00 -7.50
N LYS A 139 9.78 -0.42 -7.06
CA LYS A 139 10.80 -1.09 -6.25
C LYS A 139 11.34 -0.17 -5.16
N PRO A 140 11.96 -0.72 -4.10
CA PRO A 140 12.63 0.09 -3.09
C PRO A 140 13.63 1.05 -3.73
N GLY A 141 13.53 2.35 -3.42
CA GLY A 141 14.39 3.39 -4.01
C GLY A 141 13.92 3.95 -5.37
N SER A 142 12.75 3.54 -5.86
CA SER A 142 12.08 4.16 -7.02
C SER A 142 10.60 4.39 -6.68
N PHE A 143 9.69 4.10 -7.61
CA PHE A 143 8.25 4.17 -7.38
C PHE A 143 7.79 3.10 -6.39
N HIS A 144 6.81 3.42 -5.56
CA HIS A 144 6.18 2.45 -4.66
C HIS A 144 4.79 2.94 -4.23
N VAL A 145 3.93 1.99 -3.87
CA VAL A 145 2.61 2.29 -3.32
C VAL A 145 2.75 2.30 -1.79
N MET A 146 2.61 3.45 -1.16
CA MET A 146 2.65 3.58 0.29
C MET A 146 1.27 3.32 0.88
N LEU A 147 1.19 2.42 1.84
CA LEU A 147 -0.01 2.13 2.63
C LEU A 147 0.14 2.79 3.99
N ILE A 148 -0.75 3.71 4.33
CA ILE A 148 -0.73 4.52 5.53
C ILE A 148 -1.95 4.17 6.39
N GLY A 149 -1.74 4.00 7.69
CA GLY A 149 -2.82 3.61 8.60
C GLY A 149 -3.24 2.17 8.39
N LEU A 150 -2.29 1.24 8.52
CA LEU A 150 -2.61 -0.18 8.47
C LEU A 150 -3.64 -0.54 9.55
N ARG A 151 -4.70 -1.24 9.14
CA ARG A 151 -5.81 -1.68 10.02
C ARG A 151 -5.45 -2.93 10.82
N HIS A 152 -4.45 -3.68 10.35
CA HIS A 152 -3.89 -4.87 10.98
C HIS A 152 -2.40 -5.01 10.64
N ASP A 153 -1.68 -5.81 11.42
CA ASP A 153 -0.28 -6.14 11.15
C ASP A 153 -0.14 -6.97 9.88
N LEU A 154 0.80 -6.58 9.01
CA LEU A 154 1.14 -7.34 7.81
C LEU A 154 2.34 -8.24 8.10
N ASN A 155 2.08 -9.54 8.25
CA ASN A 155 3.07 -10.57 8.51
C ASN A 155 3.52 -11.26 7.22
N ASP A 156 4.69 -11.89 7.27
CA ASP A 156 5.22 -12.68 6.16
C ASP A 156 4.23 -13.79 5.77
N GLY A 157 3.89 -13.87 4.48
CA GLY A 157 2.90 -14.81 3.96
C GLY A 157 1.46 -14.27 3.89
N ASP A 158 1.17 -13.10 4.48
CA ASP A 158 -0.13 -12.44 4.30
C ASP A 158 -0.30 -11.97 2.85
N ILE A 159 -1.54 -11.74 2.42
CA ILE A 159 -1.83 -11.27 1.06
C ILE A 159 -2.53 -9.92 1.16
N VAL A 160 -1.89 -8.88 0.62
CA VAL A 160 -2.49 -7.55 0.50
C VAL A 160 -3.20 -7.44 -0.84
N LYS A 161 -4.51 -7.20 -0.81
CA LYS A 161 -5.29 -6.92 -2.01
C LYS A 161 -5.16 -5.44 -2.36
N LEU A 162 -4.65 -5.18 -3.56
CA LEU A 162 -4.46 -3.85 -4.11
C LEU A 162 -5.37 -3.69 -5.31
N THR A 163 -6.14 -2.61 -5.32
CA THR A 163 -6.97 -2.20 -6.44
C THR A 163 -6.28 -1.02 -7.12
N LEU A 164 -5.71 -1.27 -8.29
CA LEU A 164 -4.97 -0.30 -9.09
C LEU A 164 -5.88 0.25 -10.19
N THR A 165 -6.07 1.56 -10.22
CA THR A 165 -6.84 2.22 -11.27
C THR A 165 -5.90 2.91 -12.24
N PHE A 166 -5.97 2.47 -13.48
CA PHE A 166 -5.26 3.01 -14.61
C PHE A 166 -6.13 3.98 -15.39
N GLN A 167 -5.51 4.99 -15.99
CA GLN A 167 -6.20 6.04 -16.73
C GLN A 167 -6.94 5.49 -17.96
N ASN A 168 -6.36 4.53 -18.68
CA ASN A 168 -6.93 4.00 -19.93
C ASN A 168 -7.40 2.54 -19.79
N SER A 169 -6.67 1.70 -19.04
CA SER A 169 -7.02 0.28 -18.86
C SER A 169 -8.09 0.03 -17.79
N GLY A 170 -8.51 1.05 -17.05
CA GLY A 170 -9.47 0.92 -15.95
C GLY A 170 -8.85 0.29 -14.71
N THR A 171 -9.65 -0.43 -13.93
CA THR A 171 -9.25 -0.94 -12.62
C THR A 171 -8.81 -2.40 -12.68
N MET A 172 -7.69 -2.74 -12.05
CA MET A 172 -7.17 -4.09 -11.88
C MET A 172 -6.94 -4.42 -10.41
N GLN A 173 -7.31 -5.64 -10.02
CA GLN A 173 -7.03 -6.16 -8.68
C GLN A 173 -5.75 -6.99 -8.72
N VAL A 174 -4.91 -6.80 -7.71
CA VAL A 174 -3.61 -7.42 -7.56
C VAL A 174 -3.48 -7.97 -6.17
N GLU A 175 -3.02 -9.20 -6.06
CA GLU A 175 -2.69 -9.81 -4.78
C GLU A 175 -1.18 -9.71 -4.59
N ALA A 176 -0.76 -8.91 -3.61
CA ALA A 176 0.63 -8.71 -3.25
C ALA A 176 0.94 -9.52 -1.98
N PRO A 177 1.59 -10.68 -2.07
CA PRO A 177 2.11 -11.39 -0.92
C PRO A 177 3.07 -10.51 -0.11
N VAL A 178 2.87 -10.50 1.20
CA VAL A 178 3.73 -9.81 2.15
C VAL A 178 4.98 -10.64 2.35
N ARG A 179 6.14 -10.02 2.15
CA ARG A 179 7.44 -10.64 2.43
C ARG A 179 8.39 -9.69 3.14
N LYS A 180 9.33 -10.25 3.89
CA LYS A 180 10.47 -9.49 4.41
C LYS A 180 11.47 -9.20 3.28
N PRO A 181 12.01 -7.96 3.20
CA PRO A 181 13.05 -7.62 2.22
C PRO A 181 14.37 -8.35 2.49
#